data_AF-A0AAN6Z7E8-F1
#
_entry.id   AF-A0AAN6Z7E8-F1
#
_cell.length_a   1.000
_cell.length_b   1.000
_cell.length_c   1.000
_cell.angle_alpha   90.00
_cell.angle_beta   90.00
_cell.angle_gamma   90.00
#
_symmetry.space_group_name_H-M   'P 1'
#
loop_
_entity.id
_entity.type
_entity.pdbx_description
1 polymer ?
#
loop_
_entity_poly.entity_id
_entity_poly.type
_entity_poly.pdbx_seq_one_letter_code
_entity_poly.pdbx_strand_id
1 'polypeptide(L)'
;MIVNGVAPAWTRNLYRRMAFGRKHFFGQDDASQAADYYVMNPVPQKHASQWRPIFYRGDHPKYTGTSVTVGRAFRTGFWNSFQLQMGDGVHEICANQKRAYKRKSHARKQKWRKFWGRPEKPPEQPLEEDVPVEGFVTLFMAWRPRFFTRTVKWQLGGHEYRWTGTRRFMTGPFKKWKGVSHDFKLVDEHNNIIATFQKDRWVSYKSSEKVGSPPNKTRSLLGKLRRYPAPGAPPADEIIDSIRSLPPDESKFDKKLVKQLNLQGPHSGDLTEEAIAFTCWIVVEGEHRLRYKIFDLLEEVAETIGG
;
A
#
# COMPACT_ATOMS: atom_id res chain seq x y z
N MET A 1 -11.81 -20.29 -3.19
CA MET A 1 -10.70 -21.25 -3.05
C MET A 1 -10.72 -21.77 -1.61
N ILE A 2 -10.86 -23.08 -1.39
CA ILE A 2 -10.45 -23.75 -0.14
C ILE A 2 -9.09 -24.34 -0.47
N VAL A 3 -8.05 -23.96 0.25
CA VAL A 3 -6.71 -24.52 0.06
C VAL A 3 -6.63 -25.73 0.98
N ASN A 4 -6.47 -26.93 0.41
CA ASN A 4 -6.22 -28.18 1.14
C ASN A 4 -7.23 -28.53 2.26
N GLY A 5 -8.51 -28.18 2.10
CA GLY A 5 -9.53 -28.44 3.14
C GLY A 5 -9.44 -27.55 4.38
N VAL A 6 -8.49 -26.61 4.43
CA VAL A 6 -8.26 -25.73 5.58
C VAL A 6 -9.08 -24.43 5.41
N ALA A 7 -9.86 -24.11 6.44
CA ALA A 7 -10.60 -22.86 6.50
C ALA A 7 -9.63 -21.66 6.61
N PRO A 8 -9.93 -20.52 5.95
CA PRO A 8 -9.12 -19.32 6.13
C PRO A 8 -9.21 -18.84 7.57
N ALA A 9 -8.08 -18.41 8.15
CA ALA A 9 -8.03 -17.77 9.46
C ALA A 9 -8.87 -16.48 9.48
N TRP A 10 -8.81 -15.71 8.40
CA TRP A 10 -9.69 -14.56 8.18
C TRP A 10 -9.89 -14.26 6.70
N THR A 11 -10.97 -13.53 6.41
CA THR A 11 -11.30 -13.04 5.07
C THR A 11 -11.61 -11.55 5.12
N ARG A 12 -10.94 -10.76 4.27
CA ARG A 12 -11.14 -9.32 4.13
C ARG A 12 -11.48 -8.98 2.69
N ASN A 13 -12.51 -8.19 2.46
CA ASN A 13 -12.87 -7.69 1.15
C ASN A 13 -12.10 -6.42 0.83
N LEU A 14 -11.44 -6.38 -0.32
CA LEU A 14 -10.85 -5.16 -0.85
C LEU A 14 -11.90 -4.38 -1.63
N TYR A 15 -12.14 -3.14 -1.21
CA TYR A 15 -13.02 -2.20 -1.88
C TYR A 15 -12.24 -1.01 -2.43
N ARG A 16 -12.79 -0.42 -3.50
CA ARG A 16 -12.34 0.84 -4.10
C ARG A 16 -13.38 1.93 -3.88
N ARG A 17 -12.89 3.13 -3.62
CA ARG A 17 -13.65 4.37 -3.41
C ARG A 17 -13.08 5.53 -4.21
N MET A 18 -13.96 6.47 -4.54
CA MET A 18 -13.69 7.64 -5.37
C MET A 18 -13.20 7.31 -6.78
N ALA A 19 -13.30 8.30 -7.67
CA ALA A 19 -12.80 8.18 -9.03
C ALA A 19 -11.31 7.81 -9.05
N PHE A 20 -10.91 7.05 -10.08
CA PHE A 20 -9.52 6.66 -10.37
C PHE A 20 -8.77 5.87 -9.29
N GLY A 21 -9.48 5.34 -8.28
CA GLY A 21 -8.86 4.52 -7.22
C GLY A 21 -8.03 5.34 -6.23
N ARG A 22 -8.45 6.57 -5.93
CA ARG A 22 -7.80 7.41 -4.91
C ARG A 22 -7.84 6.81 -3.51
N LYS A 23 -8.84 5.97 -3.23
CA LYS A 23 -9.11 5.43 -1.91
C LYS A 23 -9.45 3.95 -2.02
N HIS A 24 -8.83 3.14 -1.19
CA HIS A 24 -9.13 1.72 -1.09
C HIS A 24 -9.21 1.34 0.38
N PHE A 25 -9.92 0.26 0.69
CA PHE A 25 -9.97 -0.25 2.06
C PHE A 25 -10.22 -1.75 2.07
N PHE A 26 -9.74 -2.40 3.12
CA PHE A 26 -10.01 -3.79 3.44
C PHE A 26 -11.01 -3.81 4.59
N GLY A 27 -12.14 -4.47 4.41
CA GLY A 27 -13.16 -4.59 5.46
C GLY A 27 -14.00 -5.85 5.29
N GLN A 28 -14.96 -6.07 6.18
CA GLN A 28 -15.86 -7.22 6.09
C GLN A 28 -16.99 -7.01 5.06
N ASP A 29 -17.80 -8.05 4.83
CA ASP A 29 -18.99 -7.95 3.97
C ASP A 29 -20.00 -6.95 4.58
N ASP A 30 -20.13 -6.95 5.91
CA ASP A 30 -20.95 -6.00 6.65
C ASP A 30 -20.42 -4.58 6.49
N ALA A 31 -21.31 -3.69 6.03
CA ALA A 31 -21.01 -2.32 5.70
C ALA A 31 -21.05 -1.38 6.93
N SER A 32 -21.64 -1.85 8.04
CA SER A 32 -21.69 -1.14 9.31
C SER A 32 -20.38 -1.25 10.11
N GLN A 33 -19.57 -2.26 9.81
CA GLN A 33 -18.29 -2.48 10.47
C GLN A 33 -17.22 -1.55 9.90
N ALA A 34 -16.36 -1.06 10.80
CA ALA A 34 -15.19 -0.28 10.43
C ALA A 34 -14.25 -1.11 9.55
N ALA A 35 -13.58 -0.46 8.60
CA ALA A 35 -12.54 -1.11 7.82
C ALA A 35 -11.33 -1.47 8.70
N ASP A 36 -10.74 -2.64 8.47
CA ASP A 36 -9.53 -3.09 9.16
C ASP A 36 -8.30 -2.30 8.69
N TYR A 37 -8.26 -2.02 7.38
CA TYR A 37 -7.18 -1.25 6.78
C TYR A 37 -7.68 -0.32 5.70
N TYR A 38 -6.96 0.78 5.53
CA TYR A 38 -7.32 1.81 4.58
C TYR A 38 -6.10 2.32 3.82
N VAL A 39 -6.25 2.56 2.51
CA VAL A 39 -5.18 3.07 1.64
C VAL A 39 -5.60 4.38 1.01
N MET A 40 -4.79 5.42 1.20
CA MET A 40 -4.85 6.64 0.41
C MET A 40 -3.84 6.56 -0.73
N ASN A 41 -4.33 6.53 -1.97
CA ASN A 41 -3.51 6.48 -3.16
C ASN A 41 -3.48 7.85 -3.85
N PRO A 42 -2.31 8.50 -3.98
CA PRO A 42 -2.21 9.76 -4.69
C PRO A 42 -2.38 9.52 -6.21
N VAL A 43 -3.54 9.92 -6.73
CA VAL A 43 -3.89 9.84 -8.16
C VAL A 43 -4.47 11.19 -8.62
N PRO A 44 -4.08 11.74 -9.79
CA PRO A 44 -3.15 11.20 -10.78
C PRO A 44 -1.69 11.33 -10.36
N GLN A 45 -0.83 10.60 -11.07
CA GLN A 45 0.61 10.56 -10.83
C GLN A 45 1.37 10.53 -12.14
N LYS A 46 2.06 11.63 -12.45
CA LYS A 46 2.85 11.74 -13.68
C LYS A 46 4.16 10.98 -13.55
N HIS A 47 4.82 11.06 -12.39
CA HIS A 47 6.15 10.49 -12.16
C HIS A 47 6.18 9.46 -11.02
N ALA A 48 7.18 8.57 -11.02
CA ALA A 48 7.36 7.58 -9.95
C ALA A 48 7.53 8.19 -8.55
N SER A 49 8.23 9.31 -8.48
CA SER A 49 8.46 10.07 -7.24
C SER A 49 7.17 10.60 -6.59
N GLN A 50 6.08 10.71 -7.35
CA GLN A 50 4.77 11.17 -6.89
C GLN A 50 3.91 10.04 -6.32
N TRP A 51 4.23 8.77 -6.61
CA TRP A 51 3.50 7.64 -6.04
C TRP A 51 3.94 7.39 -4.60
N ARG A 52 3.14 7.88 -3.66
CA ARG A 52 3.39 7.78 -2.22
C ARG A 52 2.11 7.41 -1.48
N PRO A 53 1.55 6.21 -1.74
CA PRO A 53 0.38 5.77 -1.01
C PRO A 53 0.67 5.65 0.48
N ILE A 54 -0.35 5.96 1.28
CA ILE A 54 -0.30 5.87 2.73
C ILE A 54 -1.29 4.79 3.17
N PHE A 55 -0.81 3.88 4.00
CA PHE A 55 -1.53 2.74 4.54
C PHE A 55 -1.85 2.97 6.02
N TYR A 56 -3.10 2.72 6.37
CA TYR A 56 -3.65 2.95 7.69
C TYR A 56 -4.18 1.64 8.26
N ARG A 57 -3.97 1.44 9.56
CA ARG A 57 -4.73 0.50 10.37
C ARG A 57 -5.99 1.22 10.85
N GLY A 58 -7.15 0.62 10.59
CA GLY A 58 -8.46 1.23 10.81
C GLY A 58 -9.06 1.88 9.56
N ASP A 59 -10.21 2.53 9.74
CA ASP A 59 -11.01 3.11 8.66
C ASP A 59 -10.49 4.48 8.21
N HIS A 60 -11.30 5.24 7.48
CA HIS A 60 -10.91 6.47 6.85
C HIS A 60 -10.39 7.52 7.87
N PRO A 61 -9.13 7.98 7.77
CA PRO A 61 -8.47 8.80 8.81
C PRO A 61 -9.08 10.19 9.02
N LYS A 62 -9.85 10.71 8.06
CA LYS A 62 -10.62 11.96 8.22
C LYS A 62 -11.82 11.81 9.17
N TYR A 63 -12.46 10.65 9.20
CA TYR A 63 -13.71 10.42 9.95
C TYR A 63 -13.47 9.59 11.21
N THR A 64 -12.38 8.83 11.23
CA THR A 64 -12.03 7.92 12.31
C THR A 64 -10.70 8.37 12.91
N GLY A 65 -10.75 8.96 14.10
CA GLY A 65 -9.57 9.48 14.80
C GLY A 65 -8.65 8.38 15.34
N THR A 66 -9.14 7.16 15.47
CA THR A 66 -8.36 5.99 15.90
C THR A 66 -7.52 5.37 14.78
N SER A 67 -7.65 5.84 13.54
CA SER A 67 -6.90 5.27 12.41
C SER A 67 -5.44 5.72 12.45
N VAL A 68 -4.54 4.76 12.59
CA VAL A 68 -3.09 5.00 12.70
C VAL A 68 -2.43 4.77 11.35
N THR A 69 -1.44 5.60 11.00
CA THR A 69 -0.67 5.36 9.78
C THR A 69 0.39 4.31 10.10
N VAL A 70 0.30 3.16 9.44
CA VAL A 70 1.21 2.03 9.71
C VAL A 70 2.08 1.69 8.52
N GLY A 71 1.89 2.35 7.37
CA GLY A 71 2.68 2.05 6.19
C GLY A 71 2.71 3.13 5.12
N ARG A 72 3.77 3.09 4.32
CA ARG A 72 3.96 3.90 3.11
C ARG A 72 4.69 3.09 2.07
N ALA A 73 4.38 3.34 0.81
CA ALA A 73 5.17 2.79 -0.29
C ALA A 73 5.73 3.89 -1.17
N PHE A 74 6.87 3.60 -1.77
CA PHE A 74 7.58 4.46 -2.70
C PHE A 74 7.93 3.65 -3.92
N ARG A 75 7.57 4.15 -5.11
CA ARG A 75 7.90 3.48 -6.36
C ARG A 75 9.31 3.89 -6.79
N THR A 76 10.20 2.91 -6.97
CA THR A 76 11.58 3.14 -7.43
C THR A 76 11.80 2.86 -8.91
N GLY A 77 10.87 2.15 -9.56
CA GLY A 77 10.93 1.85 -10.99
C GLY A 77 9.56 1.74 -11.66
N PHE A 78 9.50 1.15 -12.85
CA PHE A 78 8.24 0.98 -13.58
C PHE A 78 7.36 -0.13 -12.98
N TRP A 79 6.55 0.17 -11.95
CA TRP A 79 5.60 -0.77 -11.29
C TRP A 79 6.17 -2.16 -10.93
N ASN A 80 7.49 -2.26 -10.90
CA ASN A 80 8.25 -3.49 -10.73
C ASN A 80 9.03 -3.49 -9.43
N SER A 81 9.20 -2.33 -8.80
CA SER A 81 9.96 -2.22 -7.56
C SER A 81 9.37 -1.13 -6.68
N PHE A 82 9.20 -1.46 -5.41
CA PHE A 82 8.59 -0.64 -4.39
C PHE A 82 9.42 -0.76 -3.11
N GLN A 83 9.77 0.37 -2.52
CA GLN A 83 10.29 0.44 -1.16
C GLN A 83 9.09 0.66 -0.23
N LEU A 84 8.95 -0.17 0.79
CA LEU A 84 7.88 -0.10 1.77
C LEU A 84 8.48 0.27 3.12
N GLN A 85 7.85 1.24 3.77
CA GLN A 85 8.12 1.63 5.15
C GLN A 85 6.90 1.25 5.97
N MET A 86 7.09 0.46 7.02
CA MET A 86 6.01 -0.14 7.81
C MET A 86 6.28 -0.02 9.30
N GLY A 87 5.22 0.04 10.10
CA GLY A 87 5.25 0.14 11.56
C GLY A 87 4.54 1.39 12.10
N ASP A 88 4.34 1.45 13.41
CA ASP A 88 3.52 2.48 14.07
C ASP A 88 4.19 3.87 14.04
N GLY A 89 5.52 3.93 14.05
CA GLY A 89 6.28 5.19 13.97
C GLY A 89 6.14 5.89 12.62
N VAL A 90 5.58 5.21 11.60
CA VAL A 90 5.26 5.83 10.31
C VAL A 90 4.23 6.96 10.45
N HIS A 91 3.36 6.89 11.46
CA HIS A 91 2.45 7.98 11.81
C HIS A 91 3.21 9.26 12.18
N GLU A 92 4.19 9.16 13.07
CA GLU A 92 5.02 10.27 13.53
C GLU A 92 5.84 10.86 12.39
N ILE A 93 6.42 10.00 11.54
CA ILE A 93 7.16 10.42 10.34
C ILE A 93 6.23 11.23 9.41
N CYS A 94 5.01 10.76 9.18
CA CYS A 94 4.03 11.47 8.36
C CYS A 94 3.64 12.81 8.99
N ALA A 95 3.47 12.85 10.31
CA ALA A 95 3.15 14.07 11.06
C ALA A 95 4.29 15.10 10.97
N ASN A 96 5.54 14.68 11.23
CA ASN A 96 6.74 15.52 11.11
C ASN A 96 6.92 16.08 9.70
N GLN A 97 6.70 15.25 8.66
CA GLN A 97 6.73 15.74 7.28
C GLN A 97 5.68 16.83 7.00
N LYS A 98 4.47 16.70 7.57
CA LYS A 98 3.43 17.74 7.48
C LYS A 98 3.83 19.00 8.25
N ARG A 99 4.39 18.87 9.47
CA ARG A 99 4.89 19.99 10.28
C ARG A 99 5.99 20.76 9.56
N ALA A 100 7.00 20.05 9.05
CA ALA A 100 8.09 20.62 8.25
C ALA A 100 7.57 21.31 6.98
N TYR A 101 6.58 20.73 6.29
CA TYR A 101 5.95 21.38 5.13
C TYR A 101 5.22 22.66 5.51
N LYS A 102 4.42 22.66 6.60
CA LYS A 102 3.74 23.86 7.10
C LYS A 102 4.73 24.98 7.44
N ARG A 103 5.83 24.66 8.15
CA ARG A 103 6.91 25.60 8.47
C ARG A 103 7.55 26.20 7.21
N LYS A 104 7.95 25.35 6.25
CA LYS A 104 8.55 25.82 4.98
C LYS A 104 7.57 26.65 4.15
N SER A 105 6.31 26.24 4.10
CA SER A 105 5.25 26.96 3.37
C SER A 105 4.98 28.33 3.99
N HIS A 106 4.89 28.41 5.33
CA HIS A 106 4.74 29.67 6.05
C HIS A 106 5.94 30.60 5.83
N ALA A 107 7.17 30.10 5.99
CA ALA A 107 8.37 30.89 5.74
C ALA A 107 8.44 31.42 4.29
N ARG A 108 8.05 30.62 3.30
CA ARG A 108 7.93 31.07 1.90
C ARG A 108 6.87 32.17 1.74
N LYS A 109 5.70 32.00 2.36
CA LYS A 109 4.64 33.02 2.33
C LYS A 109 5.08 34.33 2.99
N GLN A 110 5.86 34.29 4.08
CA GLN A 110 6.42 35.50 4.68
C GLN A 110 7.44 36.18 3.78
N LYS A 111 8.35 35.42 3.17
CA LYS A 111 9.30 35.97 2.19
C LYS A 111 8.57 36.67 1.03
N TRP A 112 7.52 36.04 0.50
CA TRP A 112 6.67 36.65 -0.52
C TRP A 112 5.96 37.91 0.00
N ARG A 113 5.41 37.91 1.21
CA ARG A 113 4.79 39.10 1.81
C ARG A 113 5.77 40.25 1.94
N LYS A 114 6.96 40.00 2.47
CA LYS A 114 8.04 40.98 2.59
C LYS A 114 8.45 41.53 1.22
N PHE A 115 8.56 40.67 0.21
CA PHE A 115 8.84 41.07 -1.17
C PHE A 115 7.77 42.01 -1.74
N TRP A 116 6.49 41.79 -1.41
CA TRP A 116 5.38 42.65 -1.81
C TRP A 116 5.11 43.83 -0.85
N GLY A 117 6.03 44.16 0.07
CA GLY A 117 5.87 45.25 1.04
C GLY A 117 4.71 45.06 2.02
N ARG A 118 4.18 43.84 2.15
CA ARG A 118 3.06 43.53 3.05
C ARG A 118 3.58 43.18 4.45
N PRO A 119 2.84 43.55 5.51
CA PRO A 119 3.22 43.19 6.87
C PRO A 119 3.21 41.67 7.08
N GLU A 120 4.07 41.22 7.99
CA GLU A 120 4.15 39.83 8.40
C GLU A 120 2.81 39.39 9.01
N LYS A 121 2.37 38.18 8.65
CA LYS A 121 1.14 37.59 9.21
C LYS A 121 1.52 36.46 10.16
N PRO A 122 1.08 36.46 11.43
CA PRO A 122 1.34 35.32 12.31
C PRO A 122 0.72 34.04 11.71
N PRO A 123 1.32 32.86 11.97
CA PRO A 123 0.77 31.60 11.48
C PRO A 123 -0.61 31.35 12.10
N GLU A 124 -1.54 30.79 11.32
CA GLU A 124 -2.91 30.48 11.78
C GLU A 124 -2.96 29.35 12.81
N GLN A 125 -1.93 28.52 12.87
CA GLN A 125 -1.73 27.48 13.87
C GLN A 125 -0.28 27.56 14.36
N PRO A 126 -0.01 27.29 15.65
CA PRO A 126 1.36 27.25 16.15
C PRO A 126 2.17 26.26 15.31
N LEU A 127 3.36 26.70 14.91
CA LEU A 127 4.28 25.88 14.11
C LEU A 127 4.93 24.86 15.04
N GLU A 128 4.32 23.68 15.14
CA GLU A 128 4.86 22.57 15.93
C GLU A 128 6.25 22.15 15.44
N GLU A 129 7.10 21.79 16.40
CA GLU A 129 8.42 21.22 16.17
C GLU A 129 8.35 19.74 15.77
N ASP A 130 9.47 19.22 15.25
CA ASP A 130 9.53 17.80 14.90
C ASP A 130 9.69 16.99 16.20
N VAL A 131 8.87 15.95 16.34
CA VAL A 131 8.87 15.05 17.49
C VAL A 131 9.77 13.85 17.16
N PRO A 132 10.55 13.29 18.10
CA PRO A 132 11.27 12.05 17.85
C PRO A 132 10.32 10.92 17.42
N VAL A 133 10.82 9.98 16.61
CA VAL A 133 10.03 8.81 16.20
C VAL A 133 10.19 7.76 17.29
N GLU A 134 9.13 7.51 18.06
CA GLU A 134 9.11 6.56 19.18
C GLU A 134 8.65 5.18 18.71
N GLY A 135 7.69 5.11 17.79
CA GLY A 135 7.12 3.86 17.30
C GLY A 135 8.06 3.06 16.39
N PHE A 136 7.79 1.76 16.27
CA PHE A 136 8.55 0.86 15.38
C PHE A 136 8.46 1.31 13.92
N VAL A 137 9.59 1.30 13.21
CA VAL A 137 9.68 1.59 11.78
C VAL A 137 10.74 0.69 11.14
N THR A 138 10.30 -0.15 10.22
CA THR A 138 11.17 -0.99 9.38
C THR A 138 11.00 -0.67 7.88
N LEU A 139 11.94 -1.15 7.09
CA LEU A 139 11.94 -1.05 5.63
C LEU A 139 12.07 -2.43 5.00
N PHE A 140 11.31 -2.66 3.94
CA PHE A 140 11.56 -3.78 3.04
C PHE A 140 11.23 -3.43 1.60
N MET A 141 11.76 -4.21 0.67
CA MET A 141 11.53 -4.03 -0.75
C MET A 141 10.54 -5.07 -1.26
N ALA A 142 9.58 -4.65 -2.07
CA ALA A 142 8.78 -5.54 -2.90
C ALA A 142 9.17 -5.33 -4.37
N TRP A 143 9.57 -6.40 -5.05
CA TRP A 143 10.06 -6.30 -6.43
C TRP A 143 9.61 -7.46 -7.30
N ARG A 144 9.55 -7.20 -8.61
CA ARG A 144 9.33 -8.18 -9.67
C ARG A 144 10.70 -8.59 -10.21
N PRO A 145 11.07 -9.88 -10.13
CA PRO A 145 12.37 -10.35 -10.64
C PRO A 145 12.55 -10.13 -12.14
N ARG A 146 11.45 -10.17 -12.90
CA ARG A 146 11.44 -9.90 -14.34
C ARG A 146 10.20 -9.09 -14.71
N PHE A 147 10.33 -8.18 -15.68
CA PHE A 147 9.28 -7.25 -16.11
C PHE A 147 7.94 -7.93 -16.44
N PHE A 148 7.98 -9.05 -17.16
CA PHE A 148 6.77 -9.80 -17.57
C PHE A 148 6.34 -10.90 -16.58
N THR A 149 7.01 -11.02 -15.43
CA THR A 149 6.62 -12.02 -14.43
C THR A 149 5.47 -11.52 -13.56
N ARG A 150 4.56 -12.45 -13.24
CA ARG A 150 3.40 -12.23 -12.36
C ARG A 150 3.76 -12.46 -10.90
N THR A 151 5.01 -12.19 -10.57
CA THR A 151 5.64 -12.59 -9.33
C THR A 151 6.21 -11.36 -8.67
N VAL A 152 5.66 -11.00 -7.52
CA VAL A 152 6.21 -9.94 -6.67
C VAL A 152 6.77 -10.61 -5.42
N LYS A 153 8.09 -10.53 -5.27
CA LYS A 153 8.82 -11.00 -4.10
C LYS A 153 8.97 -9.86 -3.11
N TRP A 154 8.97 -10.19 -1.83
CA TRP A 154 9.36 -9.30 -0.75
C TRP A 154 9.92 -10.15 0.40
N GLN A 155 10.68 -9.53 1.29
CA GLN A 155 11.28 -10.21 2.44
C GLN A 155 10.96 -9.44 3.71
N LEU A 156 10.62 -10.13 4.79
CA LEU A 156 10.34 -9.52 6.09
C LEU A 156 10.90 -10.42 7.19
N GLY A 157 11.76 -9.86 8.05
CA GLY A 157 12.38 -10.61 9.16
C GLY A 157 13.15 -11.84 8.71
N GLY A 158 13.88 -11.78 7.60
CA GLY A 158 14.59 -12.93 7.04
C GLY A 158 13.74 -13.83 6.14
N HIS A 159 12.41 -13.82 6.24
CA HIS A 159 11.53 -14.70 5.47
C HIS A 159 11.13 -14.12 4.10
N GLU A 160 11.32 -14.87 3.01
CA GLU A 160 10.86 -14.53 1.66
C GLU A 160 9.38 -14.88 1.46
N TYR A 161 8.65 -13.91 0.96
CA TYR A 161 7.26 -14.02 0.57
C TYR A 161 7.09 -13.69 -0.91
N ARG A 162 6.19 -14.41 -1.58
CA ARG A 162 6.01 -14.29 -3.01
C ARG A 162 4.54 -14.29 -3.41
N TRP A 163 4.06 -13.13 -3.87
CA TRP A 163 2.80 -13.05 -4.60
C TRP A 163 2.99 -13.67 -5.98
N THR A 164 2.15 -14.64 -6.34
CA THR A 164 2.14 -15.31 -7.63
C THR A 164 0.74 -15.23 -8.25
N GLY A 165 0.65 -14.71 -9.48
CA GLY A 165 -0.59 -14.69 -10.24
C GLY A 165 -1.01 -16.10 -10.69
N THR A 166 -2.27 -16.45 -10.50
CA THR A 166 -2.83 -17.76 -10.87
C THR A 166 -3.74 -17.64 -12.10
N ARG A 167 -3.67 -18.62 -13.02
CA ARG A 167 -4.40 -18.61 -14.32
C ARG A 167 -5.85 -19.08 -14.25
N ARG A 168 -6.42 -19.34 -13.07
CA ARG A 168 -7.79 -19.87 -12.98
C ARG A 168 -8.78 -18.79 -13.46
N PHE A 169 -9.66 -19.17 -14.38
CA PHE A 169 -10.76 -18.39 -14.96
C PHE A 169 -10.50 -17.47 -16.16
N MET A 170 -9.65 -17.87 -17.12
CA MET A 170 -9.88 -17.45 -18.52
C MET A 170 -10.54 -18.58 -19.31
N THR A 171 -11.83 -18.41 -19.64
CA THR A 171 -12.53 -19.19 -20.67
C THR A 171 -12.45 -18.43 -22.00
N GLY A 172 -12.08 -19.11 -23.09
CA GLY A 172 -12.00 -18.52 -24.44
C GLY A 172 -10.59 -18.44 -25.04
N PRO A 173 -10.45 -17.89 -26.26
CA PRO A 173 -9.20 -17.91 -27.06
C PRO A 173 -8.04 -17.15 -26.40
N PHE A 174 -8.33 -16.21 -25.49
CA PHE A 174 -7.33 -15.45 -24.74
C PHE A 174 -6.74 -16.20 -23.54
N LYS A 175 -7.15 -17.47 -23.28
CA LYS A 175 -6.59 -18.32 -22.19
C LYS A 175 -5.06 -18.43 -22.21
N LYS A 176 -4.44 -18.28 -23.40
CA LYS A 176 -2.98 -18.35 -23.60
C LYS A 176 -2.27 -16.99 -23.52
N TRP A 177 -3.00 -15.87 -23.47
CA TRP A 177 -2.38 -14.55 -23.34
C TRP A 177 -1.72 -14.37 -21.97
N LYS A 178 -0.38 -14.29 -21.99
CA LYS A 178 0.45 -14.04 -20.82
C LYS A 178 0.28 -12.57 -20.38
N GLY A 179 -0.70 -12.29 -19.51
CA GLY A 179 -0.81 -10.98 -18.85
C GLY A 179 -2.07 -10.75 -18.01
N VAL A 180 -3.01 -11.69 -17.99
CA VAL A 180 -4.31 -11.51 -17.34
C VAL A 180 -4.51 -12.63 -16.31
N SER A 181 -4.32 -12.34 -15.03
CA SER A 181 -4.81 -13.19 -13.93
C SER A 181 -5.62 -12.32 -13.00
N HIS A 182 -6.77 -12.84 -12.57
CA HIS A 182 -7.65 -12.15 -11.62
C HIS A 182 -7.24 -12.50 -10.18
N ASP A 183 -6.58 -13.64 -9.97
CA ASP A 183 -6.36 -14.17 -8.63
C ASP A 183 -4.86 -14.29 -8.31
N PHE A 184 -4.47 -13.95 -7.09
CA PHE A 184 -3.11 -14.10 -6.58
C PHE A 184 -3.09 -15.10 -5.42
N LYS A 185 -1.95 -15.77 -5.26
CA LYS A 185 -1.61 -16.46 -4.02
C LYS A 185 -0.27 -15.96 -3.52
N LEU A 186 -0.19 -15.74 -2.22
CA LEU A 186 1.04 -15.50 -1.49
C LEU A 186 1.58 -16.83 -1.02
N VAL A 187 2.84 -17.10 -1.35
CA VAL A 187 3.56 -18.28 -0.87
C VAL A 187 4.80 -17.88 -0.09
N ASP A 188 5.20 -18.72 0.86
CA ASP A 188 6.48 -18.60 1.58
C ASP A 188 7.64 -19.23 0.79
N GLU A 189 8.81 -19.29 1.43
CA GLU A 189 10.03 -19.97 0.96
C GLU A 189 9.81 -21.46 0.66
N HIS A 190 8.96 -22.13 1.45
CA HIS A 190 8.64 -23.55 1.31
C HIS A 190 7.49 -23.83 0.32
N ASN A 191 6.98 -22.80 -0.35
CA ASN A 191 5.80 -22.83 -1.23
C ASN A 191 4.46 -23.16 -0.54
N ASN A 192 4.36 -23.02 0.77
CA ASN A 192 3.09 -23.05 1.50
C ASN A 192 2.26 -21.81 1.15
N ILE A 193 0.95 -21.99 1.02
CA ILE A 193 0.05 -20.89 0.70
C ILE A 193 -0.33 -20.17 1.99
N ILE A 194 0.13 -18.93 2.10
CA ILE A 194 -0.12 -18.04 3.25
C ILE A 194 -1.43 -17.31 3.04
N ALA A 195 -1.62 -16.73 1.86
CA ALA A 195 -2.79 -15.92 1.56
C ALA A 195 -3.22 -16.10 0.10
N THR A 196 -4.49 -15.82 -0.18
CA THR A 196 -5.00 -15.77 -1.55
C THR A 196 -5.83 -14.51 -1.73
N PHE A 197 -5.63 -13.80 -2.83
CA PHE A 197 -6.52 -12.74 -3.25
C PHE A 197 -7.32 -13.23 -4.46
N GLN A 198 -8.64 -13.24 -4.32
CA GLN A 198 -9.54 -13.57 -5.41
C GLN A 198 -10.22 -12.29 -5.90
N LYS A 199 -9.88 -11.82 -7.09
CA LYS A 199 -10.53 -10.64 -7.65
C LYS A 199 -11.93 -11.02 -8.10
N ASP A 200 -12.88 -10.12 -7.88
CA ASP A 200 -14.22 -10.34 -8.38
C ASP A 200 -14.23 -10.25 -9.93
N ARG A 201 -14.97 -11.15 -10.57
CA ARG A 201 -14.97 -11.33 -12.03
C ARG A 201 -15.52 -10.10 -12.75
N TRP A 202 -16.43 -9.39 -12.10
CA TRP A 202 -17.21 -8.30 -12.68
C TRP A 202 -16.85 -6.92 -12.12
N VAL A 203 -15.69 -6.79 -11.49
CA VAL A 203 -15.24 -5.56 -10.83
C VAL A 203 -15.30 -4.33 -11.73
N SER A 204 -15.01 -4.50 -13.02
CA SER A 204 -15.05 -3.40 -13.99
C SER A 204 -16.46 -3.01 -14.42
N TYR A 205 -17.45 -3.87 -14.19
CA TYR A 205 -18.83 -3.72 -14.68
C TYR A 205 -19.86 -3.53 -13.55
N LYS A 206 -19.52 -3.91 -12.31
CA LYS A 206 -20.38 -3.69 -11.16
C LYS A 206 -20.42 -2.21 -10.80
N SER A 207 -21.64 -1.70 -10.65
CA SER A 207 -21.88 -0.37 -10.12
C SER A 207 -21.42 -0.28 -8.66
N SER A 208 -21.09 0.94 -8.22
CA SER A 208 -20.79 1.18 -6.82
C SER A 208 -22.05 1.01 -5.97
N GLU A 209 -21.92 0.26 -4.88
CA GLU A 209 -22.96 0.13 -3.85
C GLU A 209 -23.04 1.42 -3.02
N LYS A 210 -24.26 1.88 -2.73
CA LYS A 210 -24.53 2.98 -1.79
C LYS A 210 -24.85 2.40 -0.42
N VAL A 211 -23.97 2.64 0.55
CA VAL A 211 -24.05 2.11 1.93
C VAL A 211 -24.71 3.11 2.89
N GLY A 212 -24.96 4.34 2.43
CA GLY A 212 -25.66 5.37 3.21
C GLY A 212 -24.71 6.34 3.92
N SER A 213 -24.10 5.93 5.03
CA SER A 213 -23.38 6.84 5.94
C SER A 213 -21.87 6.97 5.65
N PRO A 214 -21.25 8.14 5.94
CA PRO A 214 -19.80 8.22 6.09
C PRO A 214 -19.31 7.21 7.15
N PRO A 215 -18.08 6.69 7.04
CA PRO A 215 -17.09 7.06 6.04
C PRO A 215 -17.34 6.44 4.66
N ASN A 216 -18.07 5.33 4.52
CA ASN A 216 -18.11 4.48 3.31
C ASN A 216 -19.37 4.58 2.43
N LYS A 217 -19.93 5.79 2.29
CA LYS A 217 -21.15 6.10 1.51
C LYS A 217 -21.28 5.40 0.15
N THR A 218 -20.18 5.28 -0.59
CA THR A 218 -20.11 4.47 -1.82
C THR A 218 -18.85 3.62 -1.85
N ARG A 219 -19.00 2.36 -2.25
CA ARG A 219 -17.90 1.39 -2.39
C ARG A 219 -18.10 0.50 -3.61
N SER A 220 -17.01 0.03 -4.20
CA SER A 220 -17.02 -0.97 -5.27
C SER A 220 -16.12 -2.12 -4.86
N LEU A 221 -16.66 -3.35 -4.82
CA LEU A 221 -15.88 -4.53 -4.46
C LEU A 221 -14.84 -4.79 -5.56
N LEU A 222 -13.57 -4.93 -5.17
CA LEU A 222 -12.48 -5.37 -6.04
C LEU A 222 -12.23 -6.88 -5.91
N GLY A 223 -12.33 -7.44 -4.72
CA GLY A 223 -12.02 -8.85 -4.49
C GLY A 223 -11.95 -9.21 -3.02
N LYS A 224 -11.62 -10.48 -2.74
CA LYS A 224 -11.54 -11.04 -1.40
C LYS A 224 -10.11 -11.52 -1.12
N LEU A 225 -9.47 -10.95 -0.11
CA LEU A 225 -8.23 -11.43 0.48
C LEU A 225 -8.54 -12.45 1.57
N ARG A 226 -7.89 -13.60 1.54
CA ARG A 226 -8.01 -14.67 2.54
C ARG A 226 -6.64 -15.04 3.06
N ARG A 227 -6.48 -15.12 4.38
CA ARG A 227 -5.29 -15.65 5.05
C ARG A 227 -5.59 -17.05 5.52
N TYR A 228 -4.66 -17.98 5.32
CA TYR A 228 -4.74 -19.35 5.83
C TYR A 228 -3.76 -19.51 6.97
N PRO A 229 -4.02 -20.35 7.98
CA PRO A 229 -2.99 -20.73 8.93
C PRO A 229 -1.88 -21.44 8.14
N ALA A 230 -0.66 -20.93 8.22
CA ALA A 230 0.48 -21.52 7.53
C ALA A 230 1.25 -22.39 8.53
N PRO A 231 1.46 -23.68 8.26
CA PRO A 231 2.19 -24.56 9.16
C PRO A 231 3.64 -24.08 9.27
N GLY A 232 4.09 -23.82 10.49
CA GLY A 232 5.44 -23.30 10.76
C GLY A 232 5.63 -21.81 10.44
N ALA A 233 4.55 -21.04 10.23
CA ALA A 233 4.70 -19.58 10.17
C ALA A 233 5.07 -19.05 11.57
N PRO A 234 6.11 -18.21 11.67
CA PRO A 234 6.50 -17.62 12.94
C PRO A 234 5.39 -16.69 13.45
N PRO A 235 5.18 -16.60 14.78
CA PRO A 235 4.32 -15.60 15.38
C PRO A 235 4.81 -14.18 15.06
N ALA A 236 3.90 -13.21 15.15
CA ALA A 236 4.18 -11.81 14.80
C ALA A 236 5.35 -11.23 15.62
N ASP A 237 5.47 -11.60 16.89
CA ASP A 237 6.54 -11.14 17.78
C ASP A 237 7.92 -11.65 17.33
N GLU A 238 8.01 -12.92 16.92
CA GLU A 238 9.25 -13.50 16.39
C GLU A 238 9.70 -12.82 15.10
N ILE A 239 8.77 -12.38 14.25
CA ILE A 239 9.10 -11.60 13.05
C ILE A 239 9.73 -10.24 13.44
N ILE A 240 9.18 -9.56 14.45
CA ILE A 240 9.73 -8.28 14.92
C ILE A 240 11.13 -8.49 15.50
N ASP A 241 11.34 -9.52 16.31
CA ASP A 241 12.65 -9.84 16.87
C ASP A 241 13.65 -10.28 15.79
N SER A 242 13.19 -10.98 14.76
CA SER A 242 13.99 -11.30 13.57
C SER A 242 14.40 -10.05 12.80
N ILE A 243 13.53 -9.04 12.69
CA ILE A 243 13.88 -7.75 12.06
C ILE A 243 14.90 -6.97 12.91
N ARG A 244 14.80 -7.04 14.24
CA ARG A 244 15.73 -6.38 15.15
C ARG A 244 17.13 -7.00 15.09
N SER A 245 17.20 -8.33 14.98
CA SER A 245 18.46 -9.08 14.89
C SER A 245 19.06 -9.04 13.49
N LEU A 246 18.23 -9.06 12.44
CA LEU A 246 18.62 -8.96 11.03
C LEU A 246 18.03 -7.68 10.42
N PRO A 247 18.66 -6.51 10.68
CA PRO A 247 18.19 -5.25 10.15
C PRO A 247 18.20 -5.26 8.61
N PRO A 248 17.30 -4.49 7.98
CA PRO A 248 17.24 -4.42 6.52
C PRO A 248 18.55 -3.85 5.95
N ASP A 249 19.00 -4.42 4.84
CA ASP A 249 20.17 -3.96 4.10
C ASP A 249 19.97 -2.53 3.57
N GLU A 250 20.48 -1.55 4.33
CA GLU A 250 20.30 -0.12 4.10
C GLU A 250 20.78 0.35 2.71
N SER A 251 21.73 -0.38 2.11
CA SER A 251 22.30 -0.03 0.79
C SER A 251 21.27 -0.05 -0.34
N LYS A 252 20.16 -0.79 -0.16
CA LYS A 252 19.07 -0.93 -1.13
C LYS A 252 18.00 0.15 -1.02
N PHE A 253 18.10 1.04 -0.03
CA PHE A 253 17.07 2.03 0.30
C PHE A 253 17.53 3.48 0.07
N ASP A 254 16.58 4.37 -0.17
CA ASP A 254 16.88 5.82 -0.17
C ASP A 254 17.39 6.22 1.23
N LYS A 255 18.54 6.92 1.27
CA LYS A 255 19.15 7.44 2.51
C LYS A 255 18.16 8.20 3.39
N LYS A 256 17.16 8.86 2.79
CA LYS A 256 16.11 9.57 3.56
C LYS A 256 15.18 8.64 4.32
N LEU A 257 14.93 7.44 3.79
CA LEU A 257 14.10 6.43 4.45
C LEU A 257 14.90 5.73 5.54
N VAL A 258 16.17 5.41 5.28
CA VAL A 258 17.08 4.78 6.25
C VAL A 258 17.19 5.64 7.52
N LYS A 259 17.35 6.96 7.37
CA LYS A 259 17.38 7.90 8.51
C LYS A 259 16.12 7.93 9.38
N GLN A 260 15.02 7.33 8.92
CA GLN A 260 13.74 7.29 9.63
C GLN A 260 13.46 5.91 10.26
N LEU A 261 14.42 4.98 10.20
CA LEU A 261 14.29 3.67 10.81
C LEU A 261 14.26 3.79 12.34
N ASN A 262 13.43 2.98 12.97
CA ASN A 262 13.41 2.77 14.41
C ASN A 262 13.02 1.33 14.70
N LEU A 263 13.99 0.43 14.79
CA LEU A 263 13.75 -1.00 15.00
C LEU A 263 13.44 -1.35 16.47
N GLN A 264 13.77 -0.45 17.40
CA GLN A 264 13.59 -0.66 18.85
C GLN A 264 12.24 -0.15 19.36
N GLY A 265 11.53 0.65 18.56
CA GLY A 265 10.21 1.14 18.91
C GLY A 265 9.18 0.02 19.12
N PRO A 266 8.09 0.29 19.87
CA PRO A 266 6.99 -0.65 20.01
C PRO A 266 6.14 -0.71 18.74
N HIS A 267 5.53 -1.87 18.50
CA HIS A 267 4.52 -2.07 17.47
C HIS A 267 3.31 -2.76 18.11
N SER A 268 2.12 -2.24 17.84
CA SER A 268 0.87 -2.67 18.47
C SER A 268 0.03 -3.62 17.60
N GLY A 269 0.46 -3.90 16.37
CA GLY A 269 -0.28 -4.74 15.42
C GLY A 269 0.51 -5.97 14.96
N ASP A 270 -0.11 -6.75 14.07
CA ASP A 270 0.57 -7.82 13.36
C ASP A 270 1.20 -7.26 12.07
N LEU A 271 2.52 -7.03 12.14
CA LEU A 271 3.31 -6.51 11.03
C LEU A 271 3.23 -7.39 9.78
N THR A 272 3.11 -8.71 9.95
CA THR A 272 3.02 -9.66 8.85
C THR A 272 1.68 -9.52 8.16
N GLU A 273 0.58 -9.46 8.90
CA GLU A 273 -0.74 -9.22 8.32
C GLU A 273 -0.82 -7.88 7.57
N GLU A 274 -0.25 -6.84 8.15
CA GLU A 274 -0.18 -5.52 7.54
C GLU A 274 0.62 -5.52 6.25
N ALA A 275 1.79 -6.18 6.25
CA ALA A 275 2.60 -6.36 5.07
C ALA A 275 1.85 -7.15 4.00
N ILE A 276 1.12 -8.20 4.37
CA ILE A 276 0.30 -9.00 3.45
C ILE A 276 -0.79 -8.13 2.82
N ALA A 277 -1.58 -7.40 3.61
CA ALA A 277 -2.65 -6.56 3.12
C ALA A 277 -2.12 -5.43 2.22
N PHE A 278 -1.06 -4.76 2.64
CA PHE A 278 -0.50 -3.64 1.91
C PHE A 278 0.16 -4.09 0.60
N THR A 279 1.00 -5.15 0.63
CA THR A 279 1.60 -5.70 -0.58
C THR A 279 0.56 -6.29 -1.52
N CYS A 280 -0.51 -6.91 -1.02
CA CYS A 280 -1.66 -7.34 -1.83
C CYS A 280 -2.25 -6.17 -2.61
N TRP A 281 -2.53 -5.05 -1.93
CA TRP A 281 -3.05 -3.86 -2.59
C TRP A 281 -2.08 -3.30 -3.62
N ILE A 282 -0.78 -3.23 -3.31
CA ILE A 282 0.26 -2.77 -4.25
C ILE A 282 0.32 -3.65 -5.50
N VAL A 283 0.22 -4.97 -5.33
CA VAL A 283 0.20 -5.92 -6.45
C VAL A 283 -1.03 -5.68 -7.33
N VAL A 284 -2.21 -5.52 -6.73
CA VAL A 284 -3.46 -5.25 -7.44
C VAL A 284 -3.39 -3.92 -8.20
N GLU A 285 -2.90 -2.84 -7.56
CA GLU A 285 -2.73 -1.54 -8.20
C GLU A 285 -1.67 -1.60 -9.30
N GLY A 286 -0.55 -2.27 -9.05
CA GLY A 286 0.53 -2.45 -10.02
C GLY A 286 0.06 -3.21 -11.26
N GLU A 287 -0.71 -4.29 -11.11
CA GLU A 287 -1.27 -5.01 -12.27
C GLU A 287 -2.33 -4.19 -13.00
N HIS A 288 -3.21 -3.50 -12.28
CA HIS A 288 -4.17 -2.60 -12.88
C HIS A 288 -3.44 -1.55 -13.73
N ARG A 289 -2.40 -0.93 -13.19
CA ARG A 289 -1.67 0.14 -13.87
C ARG A 289 -0.78 -0.36 -15.00
N LEU A 290 -0.15 -1.52 -14.88
CA LEU A 290 0.56 -2.15 -15.99
C LEU A 290 -0.38 -2.45 -17.16
N ARG A 291 -1.63 -2.83 -16.89
CA ARG A 291 -2.64 -3.09 -17.93
C ARG A 291 -3.04 -1.82 -18.69
N TYR A 292 -3.20 -0.69 -18.00
CA TYR A 292 -3.65 0.55 -18.63
C TYR A 292 -2.48 1.41 -19.15
N LYS A 293 -1.31 1.40 -18.48
CA LYS A 293 -0.13 2.16 -18.94
C LYS A 293 0.52 1.63 -20.21
N ILE A 294 0.30 0.38 -20.59
CA ILE A 294 0.70 -0.08 -21.94
C ILE A 294 -0.02 0.77 -22.99
N PHE A 295 -1.28 1.17 -22.75
CA PHE A 295 -2.00 2.08 -23.63
C PHE A 295 -1.47 3.51 -23.52
N ASP A 296 -1.24 4.05 -22.31
CA ASP A 296 -0.65 5.39 -22.14
C ASP A 296 0.73 5.51 -22.81
N LEU A 297 1.57 4.47 -22.74
CA LEU A 297 2.90 4.46 -23.37
C LEU A 297 2.80 4.35 -24.90
N LEU A 298 1.83 3.59 -25.41
CA LEU A 298 1.55 3.53 -26.86
C LEU A 298 0.98 4.84 -27.38
N GLU A 299 0.16 5.53 -26.59
CA GLU A 299 -0.38 6.86 -26.90
C GLU A 299 0.72 7.92 -26.87
N GLU A 300 1.59 7.94 -25.85
CA GLU A 300 2.74 8.85 -25.76
C GLU A 300 3.74 8.61 -26.92
N VAL A 301 3.96 7.36 -27.31
CA VAL A 301 4.79 7.01 -28.49
C VAL A 301 4.10 7.41 -29.81
N ALA A 302 2.78 7.25 -29.91
CA ALA A 302 2.01 7.67 -31.09
C ALA A 302 1.96 9.20 -31.24
N GLU A 303 1.85 9.94 -30.13
CA GLU A 303 1.95 11.41 -30.09
C GLU A 303 3.34 11.90 -30.46
N THR A 304 4.39 11.14 -30.12
CA THR A 304 5.79 11.48 -30.47
C THR A 304 6.15 11.15 -31.92
N ILE A 305 5.50 10.15 -32.54
CA ILE A 305 5.76 9.72 -33.93
C ILE A 305 4.81 10.41 -34.93
N GLY A 306 3.63 10.84 -34.48
CA GLY A 306 2.65 11.56 -35.30
C GLY A 306 2.79 13.09 -35.30
N GLY A 307 3.86 13.62 -34.69
CA GLY A 307 4.20 15.05 -34.65
C GLY A 307 5.36 15.39 -35.58
#